data_AF-A0A485D957-F1
#
_entry.id   AF-A0A485D957-F1
#
_cell.length_a   1.000
_cell.length_b   1.000
_cell.length_c   1.000
_cell.angle_alpha   90.00
_cell.angle_beta   90.00
_cell.angle_gamma   90.00
#
_symmetry.space_group_name_H-M   'P 1'
#
loop_
_entity.id
_entity.type
_entity.pdbx_description
1 polymer ?
#
loop_
_entity_poly.entity_id
_entity_poly.type
_entity_poly.pdbx_seq_one_letter_code
_entity_poly.pdbx_strand_id
1 'polypeptide(L)' 'MLIRVEIGIDAPGIDALLRRTFGSDAEAQLVHDLREDGLITLGVVATDDEGQVIGYAAFSPVSVEGEELQWVGLAAAGGR' A
#
# COMPACT_ATOMS: atom_id res chain seq x y z
N MET A 1 -1.94 17.03 -10.16
CA MET A 1 -1.73 15.59 -9.83
C MET A 1 -0.24 15.29 -9.73
N LEU A 2 0.19 14.62 -8.65
CA LEU A 2 1.58 14.20 -8.39
C LEU A 2 1.64 12.72 -8.03
N ILE A 3 2.55 11.96 -8.63
CA ILE A 3 2.87 10.58 -8.23
C ILE A 3 4.22 10.60 -7.52
N ARG A 4 4.29 10.04 -6.32
CA ARG A 4 5.51 10.01 -5.51
C ARG A 4 5.54 8.82 -4.56
N VAL A 5 6.71 8.58 -3.97
CA VAL A 5 6.88 7.63 -2.88
C VAL A 5 6.01 8.04 -1.68
N GLU A 6 5.40 7.05 -1.05
CA GLU A 6 4.67 7.18 0.21
C GLU A 6 5.60 7.74 1.30
N ILE A 7 5.06 8.65 2.10
CA ILE A 7 5.67 9.11 3.36
C ILE A 7 4.66 8.97 4.50
N GLY A 8 5.11 9.07 5.74
CA GLY A 8 4.25 8.83 6.91
C GLY A 8 2.96 9.67 6.98
N ILE A 9 2.94 10.88 6.40
CA ILE A 9 1.74 11.74 6.37
C ILE A 9 0.61 11.18 5.49
N ASP A 10 0.93 10.27 4.57
CA ASP A 10 -0.04 9.73 3.63
C ASP A 10 -0.94 8.65 4.25
N ALA A 11 -0.52 8.05 5.38
CA ALA A 11 -1.18 6.88 5.95
C ALA A 11 -2.70 7.07 6.19
N PRO A 12 -3.19 8.21 6.75
CA PRO A 12 -4.63 8.43 6.88
C PRO A 12 -5.35 8.55 5.53
N GLY A 13 -4.71 9.16 4.53
CA GLY A 13 -5.27 9.30 3.18
C GLY A 13 -5.34 7.97 2.43
N ILE A 14 -4.32 7.12 2.62
CA ILE A 14 -4.26 5.75 2.09
C ILE A 14 -5.34 4.88 2.73
N ASP A 15 -5.47 4.89 4.06
CA ASP A 15 -6.52 4.13 4.77
C ASP A 15 -7.92 4.52 4.28
N ALA A 16 -8.20 5.82 4.24
CA ALA A 16 -9.48 6.34 3.74
C ALA A 16 -9.72 6.01 2.26
N LEU A 17 -8.68 5.91 1.43
CA LEU A 17 -8.78 5.48 0.03
C LEU A 17 -9.13 4.00 -0.08
N LEU A 18 -8.43 3.13 0.65
CA LEU A 18 -8.63 1.69 0.55
C LEU A 18 -10.04 1.30 1.05
N ARG A 19 -10.47 1.81 2.21
CA ARG A 19 -11.80 1.51 2.78
C ARG A 19 -12.95 1.88 1.85
N ARG A 20 -12.87 3.04 1.18
CA ARG A 20 -13.93 3.48 0.25
C ARG A 20 -13.90 2.76 -1.10
N THR A 21 -12.76 2.16 -1.47
CA THR A 21 -12.56 1.61 -2.83
C THR A 21 -12.97 0.14 -2.91
N PHE A 22 -12.68 -0.66 -1.89
CA PHE A 22 -12.82 -2.12 -1.96
C PHE A 22 -14.09 -2.67 -1.28
N GLY A 23 -14.91 -1.80 -0.68
CA GLY A 23 -16.17 -2.20 -0.04
C GLY A 23 -16.00 -3.05 1.23
N SER A 24 -14.75 -3.25 1.68
CA SER A 24 -14.37 -3.90 2.93
C SER A 24 -13.17 -3.18 3.54
N ASP A 25 -12.90 -3.46 4.82
CA ASP A 25 -11.73 -2.91 5.52
C ASP A 25 -10.46 -3.78 5.32
N ALA A 26 -10.56 -4.93 4.63
CA ALA A 26 -9.47 -5.89 4.53
C ALA A 26 -8.21 -5.29 3.92
N GLU A 27 -8.37 -4.49 2.86
CA GLU A 27 -7.27 -3.83 2.17
C GLU A 27 -6.58 -2.78 3.05
N ALA A 28 -7.37 -1.96 3.74
CA ALA A 28 -6.84 -0.96 4.64
C ALA A 28 -6.09 -1.59 5.82
N GLN A 29 -6.65 -2.67 6.39
CA GLN A 29 -6.03 -3.40 7.49
C GLN A 29 -4.73 -4.09 7.06
N LEU A 30 -4.71 -4.77 5.92
CA LEU A 30 -3.49 -5.41 5.43
C LEU A 30 -2.38 -4.39 5.16
N VAL A 31 -2.69 -3.22 4.57
CA VAL A 31 -1.68 -2.17 4.37
C VAL A 31 -1.23 -1.54 5.68
N HIS A 32 -2.11 -1.42 6.67
CA HIS A 32 -1.73 -1.01 8.02
C HIS A 32 -0.73 -2.02 8.62
N ASP A 33 -1.07 -3.30 8.64
CA ASP A 33 -0.27 -4.34 9.27
C ASP A 33 1.09 -4.51 8.58
N LEU A 34 1.12 -4.54 7.23
CA LEU A 34 2.38 -4.57 6.48
C LEU A 34 3.29 -3.38 6.78
N ARG A 35 2.73 -2.20 7.06
CA ARG A 35 3.52 -1.00 7.39
C ARG A 35 4.08 -1.10 8.80
N GLU A 36 3.26 -1.50 9.77
CA GLU A 36 3.68 -1.68 11.17
C GLU A 36 4.75 -2.77 11.31
N ASP A 37 4.65 -3.84 10.50
CA ASP A 37 5.64 -4.92 10.45
C ASP A 37 6.89 -4.57 9.63
N GLY A 38 6.93 -3.40 8.97
CA GLY A 38 8.06 -2.97 8.13
C GLY A 38 8.21 -3.76 6.83
N LEU A 39 7.13 -4.37 6.34
CA LEU A 39 7.09 -5.24 5.16
C LEU A 39 6.68 -4.52 3.87
N ILE A 40 6.39 -3.22 3.92
CA ILE A 40 6.23 -2.41 2.70
C ILE A 40 7.63 -2.03 2.18
N THR A 41 8.06 -2.69 1.10
CA THR A 41 9.30 -2.36 0.39
C THR A 41 9.20 -1.03 -0.34
N LEU A 42 8.05 -0.78 -0.99
CA LEU A 42 7.77 0.47 -1.69
C LEU A 42 6.27 0.77 -1.64
N GLY A 43 5.92 1.97 -1.19
CA GLY A 43 4.59 2.54 -1.36
C GLY A 43 4.64 3.70 -2.35
N VAL A 44 3.66 3.81 -3.24
CA VAL A 44 3.51 4.92 -4.17
C VAL A 44 2.12 5.49 -4.05
N VAL A 45 2.03 6.81 -3.86
CA VAL A 45 0.77 7.55 -3.81
C VAL A 45 0.62 8.42 -5.06
N ALA A 46 -0.63 8.58 -5.50
CA ALA A 46 -1.05 9.64 -6.39
C ALA A 46 -1.86 10.66 -5.57
N THR A 47 -1.48 11.93 -5.64
CA THR A 47 -2.22 13.03 -4.98
C THR A 47 -2.76 14.02 -6.00
N ASP A 48 -3.89 14.65 -5.69
CA ASP A 48 -4.37 15.82 -6.43
C ASP A 48 -3.63 17.10 -6.01
N ASP A 49 -4.11 18.25 -6.49
CA ASP A 49 -3.48 19.55 -6.26
C ASP A 49 -3.74 20.08 -4.83
N GLU A 50 -4.69 19.50 -4.10
CA GLU A 50 -4.97 19.79 -2.68
C GLU A 50 -4.21 18.84 -1.74
N GLY A 51 -3.48 17.86 -2.30
CA GLY A 51 -2.71 16.88 -1.54
C GLY A 51 -3.53 15.67 -1.09
N GLN A 52 -4.79 15.53 -1.53
CA GLN A 52 -5.61 14.36 -1.23
C GLN A 52 -5.04 13.12 -1.94
N VAL A 53 -4.91 12.01 -1.22
CA VAL A 53 -4.54 10.71 -1.81
C VAL A 53 -5.70 10.16 -2.63
N ILE A 54 -5.47 10.05 -3.94
CA ILE A 54 -6.44 9.58 -4.94
C ILE A 54 -6.03 8.26 -5.60
N GLY A 55 -4.80 7.79 -5.35
CA GLY A 55 -4.32 6.48 -5.80
C GLY A 55 -3.22 5.95 -4.88
N TYR A 56 -3.12 4.63 -4.77
CA TYR A 56 -2.12 3.97 -3.95
C TYR A 56 -1.73 2.61 -4.54
N ALA A 57 -0.44 2.29 -4.47
CA ALA A 57 0.11 0.98 -4.77
C ALA A 57 1.21 0.63 -3.77
N ALA A 58 1.17 -0.59 -3.22
CA ALA A 58 2.16 -1.10 -2.29
C ALA A 58 2.84 -2.36 -2.86
N PHE A 59 4.13 -2.47 -2.57
CA PHE A 59 4.98 -3.60 -2.93
C PHE A 59 5.57 -4.18 -1.66
N SER A 60 5.38 -5.48 -1.44
CA SER A 60 5.93 -6.21 -0.29
C SER A 60 6.75 -7.42 -0.76
N PRO A 61 7.75 -7.88 0.01
CA PRO A 61 8.53 -9.07 -0.33
C PRO A 61 7.65 -10.30 -0.52
N VAL A 62 8.06 -11.19 -1.42
CA VAL A 62 7.45 -12.52 -1.60
C VAL A 62 8.54 -13.58 -1.71
N SER A 63 8.23 -14.77 -1.22
CA SER A 63 9.08 -15.95 -1.39
C SER A 63 8.53 -16.89 -2.47
N VAL A 64 9.42 -17.59 -3.16
CA VAL A 64 9.08 -18.61 -4.15
C VAL A 64 9.65 -19.93 -3.64
N GLU A 65 8.77 -20.89 -3.35
CA GLU A 65 9.16 -22.18 -2.75
C GLU A 65 9.97 -22.02 -1.44
N GLY A 66 9.74 -20.94 -0.69
CA GLY A 66 10.44 -20.62 0.55
C GLY A 66 11.75 -19.85 0.38
N GLU A 67 12.15 -19.56 -0.85
CA GLU A 67 13.38 -18.81 -1.16
C GLU A 67 13.10 -17.31 -1.39
N GLU A 68 13.95 -16.45 -0.81
CA GLU A 68 13.89 -14.99 -0.95
C GLU A 68 14.65 -14.53 -2.20
N LEU A 69 13.94 -14.43 -3.32
CA LEU A 69 14.53 -14.12 -4.64
C LEU A 69 14.60 -12.62 -4.96
N GLN A 70 14.44 -11.75 -3.97
CA GLN A 70 14.34 -10.29 -4.15
C GLN A 70 13.15 -9.86 -5.02
N TRP A 71 12.10 -10.69 -5.03
CA TRP A 71 10.86 -10.39 -5.73
C TRP A 71 9.90 -9.67 -4.79
N VAL A 72 9.08 -8.81 -5.37
CA VAL A 72 8.00 -8.14 -4.65
C VAL A 72 6.66 -8.46 -5.30
N GLY A 73 5.65 -8.68 -4.47
CA GLY A 73 4.27 -8.74 -4.90
C GLY A 73 3.72 -7.32 -5.01
N LEU A 74 3.07 -7.01 -6.13
CA LEU A 74 2.18 -5.87 -6.22
C LEU A 74 0.80 -6.34 -5.77
N ALA A 75 0.30 -5.79 -4.66
CA ALA A 75 -1.06 -6.00 -4.23
C ALA A 75 -1.75 -4.66 -4.01
N ALA A 76 -2.93 -4.50 -4.58
CA ALA A 76 -3.97 -3.83 -3.80
C ALA A 76 -4.35 -4.83 -2.71
N ALA A 77 -4.27 -4.38 -1.48
CA ALA A 77 -4.09 -5.22 -0.32
C ALA A 77 -5.11 -6.39 -0.19
N GLY A 78 -4.75 -7.56 -0.72
CA GLY A 78 -5.47 -8.81 -0.50
C GLY A 78 -4.71 -9.99 -1.07
N GLY A 79 -4.13 -10.80 -0.19
CA GLY A 79 -3.44 -12.03 -0.58
C GLY A 79 -3.00 -12.84 0.64
N ARG A 80 -3.91 -13.68 1.13
CA ARG A 80 -3.54 -15.05 1.55
C ARG A 80 -4.14 -16.01 0.54
#